data_AF-A0A934M4Y9-F1
#
_entry.id   AF-A0A934M4Y9-F1
#
_cell.length_a   1.000
_cell.length_b   1.000
_cell.length_c   1.000
_cell.angle_alpha   90.00
_cell.angle_beta   90.00
_cell.angle_gamma   90.00
#
_symmetry.space_group_name_H-M   'P 1'
#
loop_
_entity.id
_entity.type
_entity.pdbx_description
1 polymer ?
#
loop_
_entity_poly.entity_id
_entity_poly.type
_entity_poly.pdbx_seq_one_letter_code
_entity_poly.pdbx_strand_id
1 'polypeptide(L)'
;MQQFLALLGALGTVLTLIAQLLTGSPSAGVGETPAPFPDTPAVVVTDGLGDVHVNGITVGQSIDQVRALNGGFPANGTPVFLETGAARIRYSFEGAEYYVADGAVSRIRMPHTPEGIRKGSSLVEATATYGSPVHGYSSSNGGRYAVYVAEEQLNLAWIFEYRGRTVQKVYLDDSLEQMRRDAAAAPRAMFRQQGSS
;
A
#
# COMPACT_ATOMS: atom_id res chain seq x y z
N MET A 1 -38.25 -46.58 13.41
CA MET A 1 -37.54 -46.73 12.11
C MET A 1 -37.33 -45.35 11.50
N GLN A 2 -36.25 -44.64 11.86
CA GLN A 2 -35.85 -43.39 11.16
C GLN A 2 -34.42 -42.93 11.52
N GLN A 3 -33.50 -43.87 11.78
CA GLN A 3 -32.09 -43.55 12.07
C GLN A 3 -31.11 -44.36 11.20
N PHE A 4 -31.44 -44.61 9.93
CA PHE A 4 -30.58 -45.43 9.06
C PHE A 4 -30.21 -44.79 7.71
N LEU A 5 -30.44 -43.48 7.52
CA LEU A 5 -30.16 -42.79 6.25
C LEU A 5 -29.33 -41.50 6.39
N ALA A 6 -28.43 -41.45 7.38
CA ALA A 6 -27.49 -40.33 7.54
C ALA A 6 -26.01 -40.73 7.39
N LEU A 7 -25.71 -41.91 6.85
CA LEU A 7 -24.34 -42.45 6.83
C LEU A 7 -23.73 -42.72 5.44
N LEU A 8 -24.33 -42.20 4.36
CA LEU A 8 -23.78 -42.34 2.99
C LEU A 8 -23.32 -41.01 2.35
N GLY A 9 -23.46 -39.88 3.04
CA GLY A 9 -22.96 -38.58 2.55
C GLY A 9 -21.54 -38.22 2.99
N ALA A 10 -20.99 -38.90 4.00
CA ALA A 10 -19.75 -38.48 4.66
C ALA A 10 -18.46 -39.18 4.15
N LEU A 11 -18.57 -40.08 3.17
CA LEU A 11 -17.40 -40.76 2.58
C LEU A 11 -16.95 -40.18 1.22
N GLY A 12 -17.70 -39.23 0.64
CA GLY A 12 -17.40 -38.65 -0.68
C GLY A 12 -16.45 -37.46 -0.66
N THR A 13 -16.26 -36.80 0.48
CA THR A 13 -15.52 -35.51 0.57
C THR A 13 -14.09 -35.64 1.07
N VAL A 14 -13.70 -36.77 1.65
CA VAL A 14 -12.32 -36.95 2.15
C VAL A 14 -11.37 -37.39 1.01
N LEU A 15 -11.88 -38.02 -0.05
CA LEU A 15 -11.06 -38.48 -1.18
C LEU A 15 -10.66 -37.37 -2.16
N THR A 16 -11.41 -36.27 -2.25
CA THR A 16 -11.06 -35.12 -3.11
C THR A 16 -9.97 -34.23 -2.53
N LEU A 17 -9.82 -34.16 -1.21
CA LEU A 17 -8.74 -33.39 -0.59
C LEU A 17 -7.37 -34.05 -0.79
N ILE A 18 -7.31 -35.40 -0.84
CA ILE A 18 -6.05 -36.14 -1.00
C ILE A 18 -5.58 -36.11 -2.47
N ALA A 19 -6.50 -36.05 -3.44
CA ALA A 19 -6.13 -35.90 -4.85
C ALA A 19 -5.41 -34.57 -5.15
N GLN A 20 -5.71 -33.50 -4.42
CA GLN A 20 -5.05 -32.20 -4.60
C GLN A 20 -3.64 -32.13 -3.99
N LEU A 21 -3.27 -33.06 -3.09
CA LEU A 21 -1.94 -33.14 -2.49
C LEU A 21 -0.94 -33.96 -3.33
N LEU A 22 -1.40 -34.72 -4.33
CA LEU A 22 -0.56 -35.63 -5.12
C LEU A 22 -0.30 -35.18 -6.56
N THR A 23 -1.06 -34.22 -7.09
CA THR A 23 -0.80 -33.63 -8.41
C THR A 23 -0.12 -32.29 -8.23
N GLY A 24 1.19 -32.32 -8.01
CA GLY A 24 2.03 -31.14 -7.99
C GLY A 24 1.78 -30.25 -9.21
N SER A 25 1.37 -29.03 -8.93
CA SER A 25 1.65 -27.87 -9.78
C SER A 25 1.65 -26.65 -8.85
N PRO A 26 2.80 -26.03 -8.58
CA PRO A 26 2.80 -24.73 -7.93
C PRO A 26 2.07 -23.79 -8.87
N SER A 27 0.89 -23.31 -8.46
CA SER A 27 0.27 -22.18 -9.16
C SER A 27 1.19 -20.99 -8.95
N ALA A 28 2.04 -20.75 -9.95
CA ALA A 28 2.78 -19.52 -10.11
C ALA A 28 1.83 -18.33 -9.90
N GLY A 29 2.33 -17.33 -9.20
CA GLY A 29 1.56 -16.26 -8.58
C GLY A 29 0.51 -15.64 -9.50
N VAL A 30 -0.67 -15.41 -8.91
CA VAL A 30 -1.55 -14.36 -9.39
C VAL A 30 -0.81 -13.05 -9.13
N GLY A 31 0.02 -12.64 -10.10
CA GLY A 31 0.33 -11.24 -10.26
C GLY A 31 -0.99 -10.54 -10.54
N GLU A 32 -1.56 -9.90 -9.52
CA GLU A 32 -2.53 -8.84 -9.74
C GLU A 32 -1.88 -7.90 -10.77
N THR A 33 -2.35 -7.96 -12.01
CA THR A 33 -2.06 -6.90 -12.96
C THR A 33 -2.75 -5.68 -12.36
N PRO A 34 -2.01 -4.65 -11.91
CA PRO A 34 -2.66 -3.46 -11.36
C PRO A 34 -3.54 -2.92 -12.48
N ALA A 35 -4.81 -2.65 -12.18
CA ALA A 35 -5.69 -2.01 -13.14
C ALA A 35 -4.98 -0.74 -13.67
N PRO A 36 -5.05 -0.47 -14.98
CA PRO A 36 -4.48 0.75 -15.53
C PRO A 36 -5.07 1.95 -14.79
N PHE A 37 -4.18 2.88 -14.44
CA PHE A 37 -4.55 4.12 -13.79
C PHE A 37 -5.48 4.89 -14.75
N PRO A 38 -6.66 5.37 -14.31
CA PRO A 38 -7.54 6.10 -15.20
C PRO A 38 -6.86 7.38 -15.72
N ASP A 39 -7.10 7.71 -16.99
CA ASP A 39 -6.45 8.82 -17.71
C ASP A 39 -6.85 10.22 -17.22
N THR A 40 -7.81 10.33 -16.29
CA THR A 40 -8.13 11.61 -15.65
C THR A 40 -7.02 11.96 -14.67
N PRO A 41 -6.27 13.05 -14.88
CA PRO A 41 -5.21 13.44 -13.95
C PRO A 41 -5.82 13.84 -12.61
N ALA A 42 -5.36 13.21 -11.53
CA ALA A 42 -5.73 13.64 -10.19
C ALA A 42 -5.24 15.07 -9.92
N VAL A 43 -6.06 15.87 -9.25
CA VAL A 43 -5.66 17.19 -8.77
C VAL A 43 -4.96 17.01 -7.42
N VAL A 44 -3.70 17.42 -7.34
CA VAL A 44 -2.87 17.30 -6.14
C VAL A 44 -2.43 18.70 -5.72
N VAL A 45 -2.86 19.14 -4.53
CA VAL A 45 -2.53 20.47 -3.98
C VAL A 45 -2.14 20.36 -2.51
N THR A 46 -1.21 21.21 -2.07
CA THR A 46 -0.87 21.37 -0.65
C THR A 46 -1.50 22.65 -0.13
N ASP A 47 -2.09 22.61 1.07
CA ASP A 47 -2.61 23.81 1.72
C ASP A 47 -1.53 24.54 2.56
N GLY A 48 -1.91 25.66 3.18
CA GLY A 48 -1.01 26.47 3.99
C GLY A 48 -0.57 25.81 5.31
N LEU A 49 -1.14 24.65 5.66
CA LEU A 49 -0.81 23.86 6.86
C LEU A 49 0.03 22.61 6.53
N GLY A 50 0.34 22.39 5.25
CA GLY A 50 1.11 21.23 4.79
C GLY A 50 0.26 19.99 4.53
N ASP A 51 -1.07 20.07 4.63
CA ASP A 51 -1.94 18.95 4.27
C ASP A 51 -2.03 18.83 2.74
N VAL A 52 -2.03 17.60 2.25
CA VAL A 52 -2.03 17.29 0.82
C VAL A 52 -3.39 16.76 0.41
N HIS A 53 -4.06 17.54 -0.42
CA HIS A 53 -5.39 17.22 -0.95
C HIS A 53 -5.24 16.58 -2.32
N VAL A 54 -5.73 15.34 -2.46
CA VAL A 54 -5.79 14.60 -3.72
C VAL A 54 -7.25 14.43 -4.10
N ASN A 55 -7.71 15.18 -5.11
CA ASN A 55 -9.12 15.32 -5.48
C ASN A 55 -9.98 15.73 -4.27
N GLY A 56 -9.49 16.66 -3.45
CA GLY A 56 -10.20 17.13 -2.24
C GLY A 56 -10.25 16.14 -1.08
N ILE A 57 -9.48 15.05 -1.15
CA ILE A 57 -9.38 14.02 -0.10
C ILE A 57 -7.97 14.04 0.51
N THR A 58 -7.89 14.00 1.84
CA THR A 58 -6.62 14.00 2.58
C THR A 58 -6.43 12.71 3.36
N VAL A 59 -5.18 12.44 3.74
CA VAL A 59 -4.86 11.35 4.66
C VAL A 59 -5.40 11.70 6.06
N GLY A 60 -5.97 10.72 6.76
CA GLY A 60 -6.68 10.87 8.04
C GLY A 60 -8.17 11.15 7.90
N GLN A 61 -8.66 11.51 6.71
CA GLN A 61 -10.09 11.77 6.49
C GLN A 61 -10.92 10.48 6.61
N SER A 62 -12.07 10.54 7.30
CA SER A 62 -12.95 9.38 7.42
C SER A 62 -13.63 9.04 6.09
N ILE A 63 -13.86 7.74 5.85
CA ILE A 63 -14.46 7.28 4.59
C ILE A 63 -15.90 7.79 4.43
N ASP A 64 -16.62 7.99 5.52
CA ASP A 64 -17.98 8.55 5.51
C ASP A 64 -17.97 10.01 5.10
N GLN A 65 -17.00 10.79 5.60
CA GLN A 65 -16.82 12.18 5.20
C GLN A 65 -16.41 12.27 3.72
N VAL A 66 -15.48 11.41 3.27
CA VAL A 66 -15.07 11.34 1.85
C VAL A 66 -16.29 11.13 0.95
N ARG A 67 -17.15 10.17 1.28
CA ARG A 67 -18.36 9.86 0.50
C ARG A 67 -19.41 10.97 0.54
N ALA A 68 -19.52 11.68 1.65
CA ALA A 68 -20.46 12.79 1.80
C ALA A 68 -20.04 14.01 0.95
N LEU A 69 -18.74 14.26 0.82
CA LEU A 69 -18.19 15.43 0.13
C LEU A 69 -17.88 15.19 -1.35
N ASN A 70 -17.61 13.94 -1.74
CA ASN A 70 -17.19 13.58 -3.10
C ASN A 70 -18.27 12.74 -3.79
N GLY A 71 -19.14 13.41 -4.53
CA GLY A 71 -20.17 12.75 -5.33
C GLY A 71 -19.55 11.79 -6.33
N GLY A 72 -19.94 10.50 -6.28
CA GLY A 72 -19.40 9.46 -7.16
C GLY A 72 -18.21 8.68 -6.58
N PHE A 73 -17.76 8.97 -5.36
CA PHE A 73 -16.77 8.13 -4.68
C PHE A 73 -17.32 6.69 -4.53
N PRO A 74 -16.52 5.64 -4.83
CA PRO A 74 -17.04 4.28 -4.85
C PRO A 74 -17.58 3.82 -3.50
N ALA A 75 -18.76 3.20 -3.52
CA ALA A 75 -19.37 2.63 -2.31
C ALA A 75 -18.59 1.41 -1.78
N ASN A 76 -17.99 0.63 -2.68
CA ASN A 76 -17.26 -0.59 -2.35
C ASN A 76 -15.79 -0.45 -2.74
N GLY A 77 -14.90 -0.93 -1.87
CA GLY A 77 -13.47 -1.04 -2.13
C GLY A 77 -13.02 -2.49 -2.29
N THR A 78 -11.78 -2.69 -2.68
CA THR A 78 -11.13 -4.00 -2.81
C THR A 78 -10.23 -4.26 -1.60
N PRO A 79 -10.38 -5.38 -0.86
CA PRO A 79 -9.41 -5.76 0.16
C PRO A 79 -8.04 -6.01 -0.48
N VAL A 80 -6.99 -5.40 0.07
CA VAL A 80 -5.60 -5.54 -0.40
C VAL A 80 -4.65 -5.64 0.79
N PHE A 81 -3.46 -6.19 0.53
CA PHE A 81 -2.34 -6.11 1.45
C PHE A 81 -1.30 -5.15 0.89
N LEU A 82 -0.86 -4.20 1.72
CA LEU A 82 0.28 -3.36 1.40
C LEU A 82 1.55 -4.20 1.35
N GLU A 83 2.59 -3.64 0.76
CA GLU A 83 3.91 -4.23 0.66
C GLU A 83 4.58 -4.49 2.03
N THR A 84 4.09 -3.82 3.07
CA THR A 84 4.46 -4.04 4.49
C THR A 84 3.67 -5.17 5.15
N GLY A 85 2.72 -5.79 4.44
CA GLY A 85 1.81 -6.82 4.95
C GLY A 85 0.56 -6.26 5.64
N ALA A 86 0.43 -4.94 5.76
CA ALA A 86 -0.73 -4.31 6.38
C ALA A 86 -2.00 -4.48 5.51
N ALA A 87 -3.08 -4.97 6.10
CA ALA A 87 -4.37 -5.09 5.42
C ALA A 87 -5.03 -3.71 5.25
N ARG A 88 -5.57 -3.44 4.06
CA ARG A 88 -6.27 -2.19 3.71
C ARG A 88 -7.46 -2.47 2.80
N ILE A 89 -8.36 -1.50 2.71
CA ILE A 89 -9.39 -1.45 1.66
C ILE A 89 -8.97 -0.38 0.64
N ARG A 90 -8.76 -0.78 -0.62
CA ARG A 90 -8.40 0.09 -1.74
C ARG A 90 -9.65 0.59 -2.47
N TYR A 91 -9.72 1.90 -2.72
CA TYR A 91 -10.69 2.56 -3.57
C TYR A 91 -9.96 3.26 -4.71
N SER A 92 -10.48 3.16 -5.94
CA SER A 92 -9.95 3.90 -7.09
C SER A 92 -10.93 5.00 -7.46
N PHE A 93 -10.48 6.25 -7.45
CA PHE A 93 -11.33 7.41 -7.72
C PHE A 93 -10.50 8.52 -8.37
N GLU A 94 -11.01 9.08 -9.47
CA GLU A 94 -10.43 10.24 -10.17
C GLU A 94 -8.90 10.22 -10.35
N GLY A 95 -8.35 9.11 -10.85
CA GLY A 95 -6.92 9.02 -11.12
C GLY A 95 -6.05 8.88 -9.86
N ALA A 96 -6.60 8.44 -8.73
CA ALA A 96 -5.85 8.11 -7.53
C ALA A 96 -6.35 6.80 -6.90
N GLU A 97 -5.51 6.18 -6.07
CA GLU A 97 -5.91 5.04 -5.25
C GLU A 97 -5.83 5.42 -3.77
N TYR A 98 -6.93 5.25 -3.05
CA TYR A 98 -7.08 5.56 -1.64
C TYR A 98 -7.13 4.26 -0.84
N TYR A 99 -6.28 4.15 0.17
CA TYR A 99 -6.19 2.98 1.02
C TYR A 99 -6.72 3.34 2.41
N VAL A 100 -7.69 2.56 2.88
CA VAL A 100 -8.41 2.81 4.12
C VAL A 100 -8.01 1.78 5.17
N ALA A 101 -7.71 2.26 6.37
CA ALA A 101 -7.59 1.49 7.61
C ALA A 101 -8.46 2.12 8.68
N ASP A 102 -9.08 1.30 9.52
CA ASP A 102 -9.84 1.76 10.70
C ASP A 102 -10.89 2.84 10.38
N GLY A 103 -11.46 2.80 9.17
CA GLY A 103 -12.49 3.73 8.70
C GLY A 103 -11.97 5.07 8.15
N ALA A 104 -10.66 5.28 8.08
CA ALA A 104 -10.04 6.50 7.55
C ALA A 104 -9.02 6.22 6.44
N VAL A 105 -8.81 7.21 5.57
CA VAL A 105 -7.78 7.15 4.52
C VAL A 105 -6.41 7.17 5.19
N SER A 106 -5.64 6.08 5.11
CA SER A 106 -4.29 5.99 5.69
C SER A 106 -3.18 6.23 4.67
N ARG A 107 -3.47 5.99 3.39
CA ARG A 107 -2.50 6.14 2.30
C ARG A 107 -3.20 6.53 1.00
N ILE A 108 -2.53 7.35 0.20
CA ILE A 108 -2.98 7.70 -1.15
C ILE A 108 -1.84 7.42 -2.13
N ARG A 109 -2.13 6.68 -3.20
CA ARG A 109 -1.26 6.59 -4.39
C ARG A 109 -1.76 7.60 -5.42
N MET A 110 -0.83 8.39 -5.95
CA MET A 110 -1.13 9.52 -6.83
C MET A 110 -0.18 9.55 -8.03
N PRO A 111 -0.53 10.26 -9.13
CA PRO A 111 0.31 10.31 -10.31
C PRO A 111 1.60 11.13 -10.10
N HIS A 112 1.54 12.15 -9.24
CA HIS A 112 2.66 13.02 -8.91
C HIS A 112 2.47 13.67 -7.55
N THR A 113 3.57 14.17 -6.95
CA THR A 113 3.54 15.06 -5.79
C THR A 113 3.13 16.48 -6.19
N PRO A 114 2.80 17.37 -5.23
CA PRO A 114 2.58 18.80 -5.49
C PRO A 114 3.75 19.47 -6.22
N GLU A 115 4.99 19.08 -5.90
CA GLU A 115 6.23 19.59 -6.51
C GLU A 115 6.53 18.94 -7.88
N GLY A 116 5.71 17.99 -8.32
CA GLY A 116 5.79 17.38 -9.65
C GLY A 116 6.67 16.13 -9.75
N ILE A 117 7.15 15.57 -8.64
CA ILE A 117 7.84 14.27 -8.63
C ILE A 117 6.83 13.19 -9.01
N ARG A 118 7.14 12.41 -10.06
CA ARG A 118 6.20 11.47 -10.69
C ARG A 118 6.88 10.22 -11.21
N LYS A 119 6.11 9.28 -11.75
CA LYS A 119 6.67 8.15 -12.49
C LYS A 119 7.61 8.65 -13.60
N GLY A 120 8.84 8.14 -13.62
CA GLY A 120 9.90 8.57 -14.55
C GLY A 120 10.88 9.58 -13.96
N SER A 121 10.51 10.30 -12.89
CA SER A 121 11.44 11.17 -12.15
C SER A 121 12.59 10.37 -11.53
N SER A 122 13.72 11.02 -11.28
CA SER A 122 14.85 10.38 -10.61
C SER A 122 14.75 10.48 -9.09
N LEU A 123 15.33 9.52 -8.37
CA LEU A 123 15.50 9.64 -6.92
C LEU A 123 16.41 10.81 -6.53
N VAL A 124 17.28 11.26 -7.44
CA VAL A 124 18.13 12.43 -7.21
C VAL A 124 17.28 13.70 -7.14
N GLU A 125 16.31 13.85 -8.05
CA GLU A 125 15.33 14.95 -8.00
C GLU A 125 14.49 14.91 -6.72
N ALA A 126 14.00 13.72 -6.33
CA ALA A 126 13.28 13.56 -5.07
C ALA A 126 14.13 13.97 -3.86
N THR A 127 15.40 13.56 -3.84
CA THR A 127 16.35 13.89 -2.77
C THR A 127 16.70 15.38 -2.75
N ALA A 128 16.80 16.02 -3.91
CA ALA A 128 17.00 17.46 -4.02
C ALA A 128 15.79 18.25 -3.51
N THR A 129 14.58 17.69 -3.64
CA THR A 129 13.32 18.32 -3.25
C THR A 129 13.03 18.13 -1.76
N TYR A 130 13.15 16.90 -1.25
CA TYR A 130 12.71 16.53 0.11
C TYR A 130 13.87 16.23 1.08
N GLY A 131 15.11 16.42 0.65
CA GLY A 131 16.30 16.06 1.43
C GLY A 131 16.58 14.55 1.43
N SER A 132 17.39 14.09 2.37
CA SER A 132 17.76 12.67 2.47
C SER A 132 16.56 11.79 2.89
N PRO A 133 16.43 10.57 2.34
CA PRO A 133 15.37 9.66 2.77
C PRO A 133 15.56 9.28 4.24
N VAL A 134 14.46 9.26 5.01
CA VAL A 134 14.44 8.89 6.43
C VAL A 134 14.38 7.37 6.62
N HIS A 135 13.89 6.65 5.61
CA HIS A 135 13.81 5.19 5.62
C HIS A 135 13.87 4.64 4.20
N GLY A 136 14.23 3.36 4.08
CA GLY A 136 14.18 2.63 2.83
C GLY A 136 13.98 1.15 3.11
N TYR A 137 13.14 0.50 2.31
CA TYR A 137 12.79 -0.90 2.49
C TYR A 137 12.57 -1.60 1.16
N SER A 138 12.63 -2.93 1.19
CA SER A 138 12.30 -3.78 0.04
C SER A 138 11.12 -4.67 0.42
N SER A 139 10.20 -4.85 -0.52
CA SER A 139 9.05 -5.74 -0.34
C SER A 139 9.37 -7.15 -0.81
N SER A 140 8.62 -8.13 -0.32
CA SER A 140 8.78 -9.55 -0.66
C SER A 140 8.59 -9.86 -2.15
N ASN A 141 7.86 -9.01 -2.89
CA ASN A 141 7.69 -9.08 -4.34
C ASN A 141 8.78 -8.33 -5.13
N GLY A 142 9.86 -7.88 -4.48
CA GLY A 142 11.04 -7.29 -5.12
C GLY A 142 10.95 -5.78 -5.40
N GLY A 143 9.91 -5.11 -4.92
CA GLY A 143 9.81 -3.65 -4.95
C GLY A 143 10.81 -3.01 -3.99
N ARG A 144 11.31 -1.83 -4.35
CA ARG A 144 12.20 -1.02 -3.50
C ARG A 144 11.58 0.35 -3.27
N TYR A 145 11.65 0.81 -2.03
CA TYR A 145 10.96 2.01 -1.59
C TYR A 145 11.93 2.95 -0.86
N ALA A 146 11.80 4.23 -1.14
CA ALA A 146 12.51 5.30 -0.44
C ALA A 146 11.46 6.21 0.20
N VAL A 147 11.66 6.52 1.48
CA VAL A 147 10.73 7.27 2.32
C VAL A 147 11.33 8.63 2.64
N TYR A 148 10.58 9.69 2.42
CA TYR A 148 10.95 11.06 2.71
C TYR A 148 9.90 11.69 3.63
N VAL A 149 10.29 12.72 4.37
CA VAL A 149 9.34 13.52 5.16
C VAL A 149 8.42 14.28 4.20
N ALA A 150 7.10 14.18 4.40
CA ALA A 150 6.15 15.05 3.71
C ALA A 150 5.74 16.22 4.61
N GLU A 151 5.23 15.91 5.81
CA GLU A 151 4.89 16.91 6.83
C GLU A 151 5.02 16.25 8.22
N GLU A 152 5.93 16.75 9.06
CA GLU A 152 6.23 16.15 10.36
C GLU A 152 5.07 16.31 11.35
N GLN A 153 4.42 17.47 11.35
CA GLN A 153 3.36 17.77 12.32
C GLN A 153 2.13 16.89 12.11
N LEU A 154 1.91 16.46 10.86
CA LEU A 154 0.82 15.59 10.46
C LEU A 154 1.24 14.10 10.38
N ASN A 155 2.49 13.78 10.73
CA ASN A 155 3.02 12.42 10.66
C ASN A 155 2.92 11.81 9.23
N LEU A 156 3.11 12.66 8.20
CA LEU A 156 2.99 12.27 6.79
C LEU A 156 4.34 11.97 6.15
N ALA A 157 4.39 10.90 5.36
CA ALA A 157 5.56 10.48 4.61
C ALA A 157 5.30 10.36 3.12
N TRP A 158 6.24 10.87 2.31
CA TRP A 158 6.34 10.54 0.90
C TRP A 158 7.02 9.18 0.75
N ILE A 159 6.40 8.27 0.00
CA ILE A 159 7.00 6.97 -0.33
C ILE A 159 7.09 6.86 -1.85
N PHE A 160 8.31 6.63 -2.34
CA PHE A 160 8.56 6.39 -3.75
C PHE A 160 8.97 4.94 -3.97
N GLU A 161 8.15 4.17 -4.70
CA GLU A 161 8.61 2.92 -5.29
C GLU A 161 9.55 3.25 -6.44
N TYR A 162 10.71 2.60 -6.53
CA TYR A 162 11.69 2.87 -7.58
C TYR A 162 12.31 1.61 -8.16
N ARG A 163 12.74 1.72 -9.43
CA ARG A 163 13.55 0.72 -10.12
C ARG A 163 14.82 1.39 -10.64
N GLY A 164 15.98 0.84 -10.28
CA GLY A 164 17.26 1.51 -10.51
C GLY A 164 17.32 2.82 -9.72
N ARG A 165 17.25 3.96 -10.41
CA ARG A 165 17.14 5.31 -9.82
C ARG A 165 15.88 6.06 -10.24
N THR A 166 14.91 5.36 -10.84
CA THR A 166 13.73 5.97 -11.45
C THR A 166 12.48 5.62 -10.66
N VAL A 167 11.74 6.64 -10.25
CA VAL A 167 10.45 6.54 -9.56
C VAL A 167 9.45 5.81 -10.46
N GLN A 168 8.77 4.83 -9.89
CA GLN A 168 7.72 4.04 -10.54
C GLN A 168 6.33 4.39 -10.04
N LYS A 169 6.20 4.66 -8.74
CA LYS A 169 4.95 5.04 -8.08
C LYS A 169 5.22 6.02 -6.94
N VAL A 170 4.23 6.86 -6.66
CA VAL A 170 4.25 7.89 -5.63
C VAL A 170 3.11 7.61 -4.65
N TYR A 171 3.42 7.63 -3.37
CA TYR A 171 2.45 7.49 -2.29
C TYR A 171 2.66 8.57 -1.22
N LEU A 172 1.56 8.95 -0.59
CA LEU A 172 1.52 9.68 0.68
C LEU A 172 0.92 8.77 1.74
N ASP A 173 1.50 8.72 2.94
CA ASP A 173 1.14 7.76 3.99
C ASP A 173 1.24 8.38 5.39
N ASP A 174 0.38 7.94 6.32
CA ASP A 174 0.29 8.40 7.72
C ASP A 174 1.25 7.71 8.71
N SER A 175 2.33 7.08 8.23
CA SER A 175 3.20 6.26 9.08
C SER A 175 4.63 6.78 9.22
N LEU A 176 4.89 8.09 9.05
CA LEU A 176 6.23 8.67 9.13
C LEU A 176 6.99 8.25 10.41
N GLU A 177 6.37 8.40 11.57
CA GLU A 177 6.98 8.06 12.87
C GLU A 177 7.21 6.56 13.02
N GLN A 178 6.35 5.73 12.44
CA GLN A 178 6.59 4.28 12.41
C GLN A 178 7.82 3.97 11.53
N MET A 179 7.92 4.56 10.35
CA MET A 179 9.05 4.35 9.44
C MET A 179 10.38 4.85 10.04
N ARG A 180 10.37 5.93 10.81
CA ARG A 180 11.53 6.41 11.58
C ARG A 180 11.96 5.39 12.65
N ARG A 181 11.00 4.83 13.39
CA ARG A 181 11.28 3.78 14.38
C ARG A 181 11.87 2.54 13.73
N ASP A 182 11.33 2.11 12.60
CA ASP A 182 11.83 0.95 11.85
C ASP A 182 13.25 1.20 11.33
N ALA A 183 13.53 2.41 10.82
CA ALA A 183 14.87 2.82 10.42
C ALA A 183 15.88 2.78 11.58
N ALA A 184 15.48 3.27 12.76
CA ALA A 184 16.34 3.27 13.96
C ALA A 184 16.57 1.86 14.54
N ALA A 185 15.64 0.93 14.32
CA ALA A 185 15.76 -0.45 14.77
C ALA A 185 16.65 -1.31 13.86
N ALA A 186 16.71 -1.01 12.55
CA ALA A 186 17.47 -1.80 11.57
C ALA A 186 18.97 -1.98 11.88
N PRO A 187 19.73 -0.96 12.35
CA PRO A 187 21.13 -1.14 12.76
C PRO A 187 21.30 -2.16 13.90
N ARG A 188 20.32 -2.28 14.80
CA ARG A 188 20.43 -3.14 15.99
C ARG A 188 20.23 -4.63 15.69
N ALA A 189 19.59 -4.97 14.56
CA ALA A 189 19.36 -6.36 14.16
C ALA A 189 20.63 -7.01 13.56
N MET A 190 21.45 -6.25 12.84
CA MET A 190 22.69 -6.76 12.22
C MET A 190 23.78 -7.09 13.26
N PHE A 191 23.86 -6.34 14.37
CA PHE A 191 24.86 -6.59 15.42
C PHE A 191 24.55 -7.81 16.31
N ARG A 192 23.29 -8.28 16.40
CA ARG A 192 22.97 -9.51 17.16
C ARG A 192 23.32 -10.78 16.39
N GLN A 193 23.29 -10.77 15.06
CA GLN A 193 23.62 -11.95 14.25
C GLN A 193 25.12 -12.25 14.20
N GLN A 194 25.98 -11.28 14.53
CA GLN A 194 27.45 -11.47 14.56
C GLN A 194 27.99 -11.92 15.93
N GLY A 195 27.16 -12.00 16.97
CA GLY A 195 27.56 -12.40 18.33
C GLY A 195 27.15 -13.83 18.71
N SER A 196 26.65 -14.63 17.77
CA SER A 196 26.24 -16.01 17.98
C SER A 196 27.04 -16.92 17.05
N SER A 197 28.31 -17.14 17.37
CA SER A 197 29.18 -18.12 16.72
C SER A 197 30.07 -18.74 17.78
#